data_AF-A0A5C6M6C3-F1
#
_entry.id   AF-A0A5C6M6C3-F1
#
_cell.length_a   1.000
_cell.length_b   1.000
_cell.length_c   1.000
_cell.angle_alpha   90.00
_cell.angle_beta   90.00
_cell.angle_gamma   90.00
#
_symmetry.space_group_name_H-M   'P 1'
#
loop_
_entity.id
_entity.type
_entity.pdbx_description
1 polymer ?
#
loop_
_entity_poly.entity_id
_entity_poly.type
_entity_poly.pdbx_seq_one_letter_code
_entity_poly.pdbx_strand_id
1 'polypeptide(L)'
;MLSEDIARSLRAALRTVVDEGTAIRLKEAFKMADGSILAVGGKTGTGDNRYSIFAPGGRVIESKSMSRTATFAFYIGDRFFGTVTAYVPSAHAGNFSFTSALPVQILKILAPKLMPLLSHPESEHS
;
A
#
# COMPACT_ATOMS: atom_id res chain seq x y z
N MET A 1 8.54 -17.39 14.92
CA MET A 1 8.66 -15.93 14.72
C MET A 1 9.85 -15.65 13.82
N LEU A 2 9.83 -14.53 13.08
CA LEU A 2 11.00 -14.06 12.33
C LEU A 2 12.11 -13.66 13.31
N SER A 3 13.39 -13.90 12.98
CA SER A 3 14.47 -13.37 13.83
C SER A 3 14.51 -11.85 13.75
N GLU A 4 15.05 -11.21 14.78
CA GLU A 4 15.16 -9.75 14.84
C GLU A 4 15.95 -9.19 13.66
N ASP A 5 17.05 -9.86 13.29
CA ASP A 5 17.87 -9.47 12.14
C ASP A 5 17.06 -9.49 10.83
N ILE A 6 16.29 -10.55 10.59
CA ILE A 6 15.47 -10.65 9.38
C ILE A 6 14.35 -9.60 9.40
N ALA A 7 13.73 -9.35 10.56
CA ALA A 7 12.68 -8.33 10.68
C ALA A 7 13.23 -6.93 10.39
N ARG A 8 14.43 -6.62 10.89
CA ARG A 8 15.14 -5.37 10.63
C ARG A 8 15.48 -5.21 9.15
N SER A 9 16.01 -6.25 8.52
CA SER A 9 16.30 -6.26 7.08
C SER A 9 15.04 -6.09 6.22
N LEU A 10 13.96 -6.79 6.55
CA LEU A 10 12.69 -6.65 5.84
C LEU A 10 12.14 -5.23 5.96
N ARG A 11 12.21 -4.64 7.15
CA ARG A 11 11.74 -3.28 7.41
C ARG A 11 12.54 -2.25 6.61
N ALA A 12 13.86 -2.40 6.57
CA ALA A 12 14.72 -1.57 5.71
C ALA A 12 14.36 -1.72 4.23
N ALA A 13 14.16 -2.96 3.75
CA ALA A 13 13.77 -3.22 2.37
C ALA A 13 12.39 -2.65 2.00
N LEU A 14 11.41 -2.68 2.91
CA LEU A 14 10.10 -2.07 2.69
C LEU A 14 10.14 -0.54 2.69
N ARG A 15 11.10 0.05 3.39
CA ARG A 15 11.31 1.50 3.39
C ARG A 15 11.79 2.02 2.04
N THR A 16 12.64 1.28 1.32
CA THR A 16 13.13 1.71 0.00
C THR A 16 12.00 1.89 -1.02
N VAL A 17 10.90 1.14 -0.89
CA VAL A 17 9.70 1.31 -1.74
C VAL A 17 9.07 2.70 -1.57
N VAL A 18 9.20 3.30 -0.39
CA VAL A 18 8.71 4.65 -0.05
C VAL A 18 9.79 5.71 -0.25
N ASP A 19 11.07 5.39 -0.09
CA ASP A 19 12.13 6.39 -0.28
C ASP A 19 12.43 6.61 -1.78
N GLU A 20 12.32 5.57 -2.60
CA GLU A 20 12.79 5.55 -3.99
C GLU A 20 11.83 4.84 -4.97
N GLY A 21 10.88 4.07 -4.45
CA GLY A 21 10.06 3.17 -5.26
C GLY A 21 8.64 3.65 -5.57
N THR A 22 7.77 2.67 -5.80
CA THR A 22 6.37 2.89 -6.22
C THR A 22 5.52 3.67 -5.20
N ALA A 23 5.96 3.79 -3.95
CA ALA A 23 5.27 4.52 -2.89
C ALA A 23 5.94 5.86 -2.54
N ILE A 24 6.84 6.37 -3.38
CA ILE A 24 7.63 7.61 -3.17
C ILE A 24 6.81 8.84 -2.76
N ARG A 25 5.53 8.87 -3.12
CA ARG A 25 4.61 9.96 -2.76
C ARG A 25 4.41 10.12 -1.26
N LEU A 26 4.66 9.06 -0.47
CA LEU A 26 4.57 9.06 0.98
C LEU A 26 5.87 9.50 1.67
N LYS A 27 6.95 9.72 0.92
CA LYS A 27 8.17 10.29 1.45
C LYS A 27 7.82 11.59 2.20
N GLU A 28 8.17 11.63 3.48
CA GLU A 28 7.95 12.77 4.37
C GLU A 28 6.46 13.14 4.61
N ALA A 29 5.51 12.26 4.29
CA ALA A 29 4.08 12.55 4.44
C ALA A 29 3.61 12.62 5.91
N PHE A 30 4.34 11.99 6.83
CA PHE A 30 4.01 11.94 8.26
C PHE A 30 5.06 12.70 9.06
N LYS A 31 4.87 14.01 9.16
CA LYS A 31 5.76 14.92 9.87
C LYS A 31 5.14 15.30 11.22
N MET A 32 5.87 15.07 12.30
CA MET A 32 5.49 15.45 13.66
C MET A 32 5.59 16.97 13.87
N ALA A 33 5.01 17.44 14.98
CA ALA A 33 5.01 18.86 15.35
C ALA A 33 6.43 19.40 15.63
N ASP A 34 7.35 18.54 16.11
CA ASP A 34 8.76 18.86 16.33
C ASP A 34 9.60 18.88 15.04
N GLY A 35 8.97 18.58 13.90
CA GLY A 35 9.61 18.52 12.59
C GLY A 35 10.23 17.17 12.24
N SER A 36 10.25 16.20 13.16
CA SER A 36 10.71 14.84 12.89
C SER A 36 9.76 14.12 11.92
N ILE A 37 10.28 13.14 11.20
CA ILE A 37 9.53 12.40 10.17
C ILE A 37 9.37 10.96 10.64
N LEU A 38 8.12 10.52 10.74
CA LEU A 38 7.81 9.13 11.02
C LEU A 38 8.20 8.27 9.81
N ALA A 39 9.06 7.27 10.05
CA ALA A 39 9.48 6.35 9.00
C ALA A 39 8.27 5.55 8.50
N VAL A 40 8.09 5.51 7.18
CA VAL A 40 7.06 4.72 6.50
C VAL A 40 7.74 3.70 5.61
N GLY A 41 7.24 2.47 5.64
CA GLY A 41 7.62 1.45 4.67
C GLY A 41 6.42 0.60 4.33
N GLY A 42 6.47 -0.07 3.19
CA GLY A 42 5.36 -0.89 2.75
C GLY A 42 5.54 -1.42 1.35
N LYS A 43 4.56 -2.18 0.88
CA LYS A 43 4.56 -2.71 -0.48
C LYS A 43 3.25 -2.46 -1.18
N THR A 44 3.39 -2.03 -2.43
CA THR A 44 2.31 -1.89 -3.40
C THR A 44 1.99 -3.23 -4.05
N GLY A 45 0.70 -3.51 -4.22
CA GLY A 45 0.16 -4.63 -4.97
C GLY A 45 -0.87 -4.14 -5.98
N THR A 46 -0.90 -4.76 -7.15
CA THR A 46 -1.98 -4.60 -8.13
C THR A 46 -2.41 -5.98 -8.56
N GLY A 47 -3.72 -6.24 -8.52
CA GLY A 47 -4.31 -7.49 -8.97
C GLY A 47 -5.39 -7.19 -10.00
N ASP A 48 -5.31 -7.85 -11.15
CA ASP A 48 -6.39 -7.92 -12.12
C ASP A 48 -6.95 -9.35 -12.12
N ASN A 49 -8.17 -9.52 -11.63
CA ASN A 49 -8.85 -10.79 -11.82
C ASN A 49 -9.31 -10.85 -13.27
N ARG A 50 -8.91 -11.87 -14.04
CA ARG A 50 -9.20 -11.97 -15.47
C ARG A 50 -9.65 -13.36 -15.86
N TYR A 51 -10.75 -13.43 -16.60
CA TYR A 51 -11.21 -14.65 -17.22
C TYR A 51 -10.69 -14.71 -18.67
N SER A 52 -9.98 -15.78 -19.03
CA SER A 52 -9.47 -15.99 -20.39
C SER A 52 -10.10 -17.25 -21.00
N ILE A 53 -10.64 -17.13 -22.21
CA ILE A 53 -11.13 -18.25 -23.00
C ILE A 53 -10.05 -18.62 -24.02
N PHE A 54 -9.78 -19.92 -24.17
CA PHE A 54 -8.74 -20.43 -25.07
C PHE A 54 -9.34 -21.31 -26.17
N ALA A 55 -8.83 -21.17 -27.39
CA ALA A 55 -9.16 -22.02 -28.53
C ALA A 55 -8.38 -23.34 -28.43
N PRO A 56 -8.80 -24.39 -29.16
CA PRO A 56 -7.95 -25.55 -29.40
C PRO A 56 -6.58 -25.10 -29.93
N GLY A 57 -5.49 -25.54 -29.29
CA GLY A 57 -4.13 -25.07 -29.57
C GLY A 57 -3.61 -23.93 -28.69
N GLY A 58 -4.36 -23.51 -27.66
CA GLY A 58 -3.87 -22.61 -26.60
C GLY A 58 -3.90 -21.11 -26.95
N ARG A 59 -4.47 -20.73 -28.10
CA ARG A 59 -4.64 -19.31 -28.47
C ARG A 59 -5.75 -18.67 -27.64
N VAL A 60 -5.49 -17.51 -27.02
CA VAL A 60 -6.52 -16.73 -26.31
C VAL A 60 -7.55 -16.21 -27.32
N ILE A 61 -8.83 -16.53 -27.09
CA ILE A 61 -9.96 -16.06 -27.90
C ILE A 61 -10.69 -14.89 -27.25
N GLU A 62 -10.73 -14.86 -25.92
CA GLU A 62 -11.33 -13.78 -25.15
C GLU A 62 -10.57 -13.61 -23.84
N SER A 63 -10.40 -12.37 -23.38
CA SER A 63 -9.75 -12.06 -22.11
C SER A 63 -10.51 -10.89 -21.47
N LYS A 64 -11.33 -11.20 -20.46
CA LYS A 64 -12.23 -10.25 -19.79
C LYS A 64 -11.80 -10.00 -18.35
N SER A 65 -11.53 -8.74 -18.01
CA SER A 65 -11.22 -8.33 -16.63
C SER A 65 -12.47 -8.37 -15.75
N MET A 66 -12.42 -9.19 -14.70
CA MET A 66 -13.49 -9.49 -13.74
C MET A 66 -13.47 -8.58 -12.49
N SER A 67 -12.32 -8.03 -12.12
CA SER A 67 -12.20 -6.95 -11.13
C SER A 67 -10.78 -6.39 -11.16
N ARG A 68 -10.60 -5.17 -10.63
CA ARG A 68 -9.28 -4.58 -10.42
C ARG A 68 -9.11 -4.16 -8.98
N THR A 69 -7.98 -4.54 -8.40
CA THR A 69 -7.60 -4.24 -7.02
C THR A 69 -6.24 -3.56 -7.01
N ALA A 70 -6.13 -2.50 -6.22
CA ALA A 70 -4.87 -1.85 -5.89
C ALA A 70 -4.75 -1.81 -4.37
N THR A 71 -3.64 -2.32 -3.82
CA THR A 71 -3.43 -2.40 -2.38
C THR A 71 -2.08 -1.80 -2.01
N PHE A 72 -2.02 -1.14 -0.86
CA PHE A 72 -0.77 -0.76 -0.20
C PHE A 72 -0.83 -1.24 1.24
N ALA A 73 0.01 -2.22 1.59
CA ALA A 73 0.22 -2.68 2.96
C ALA A 73 1.47 -2.00 3.52
N PHE A 74 1.38 -1.44 4.73
CA PHE A 74 2.38 -0.51 5.23
C PHE A 74 2.54 -0.55 6.75
N TYR A 75 3.63 0.04 7.20
CA TYR A 75 3.84 0.47 8.59
C TYR A 75 4.15 1.97 8.65
N ILE A 76 3.86 2.60 9.79
CA ILE A 76 4.24 3.98 10.13
C ILE A 76 4.87 3.97 11.53
N GLY A 77 6.10 4.46 11.64
CA GLY A 77 6.89 4.34 12.86
C GLY A 77 7.04 2.87 13.27
N ASP A 78 7.21 2.61 14.56
CA ASP A 78 7.45 1.26 15.10
C ASP A 78 6.17 0.49 15.45
N ARG A 79 5.01 1.16 15.43
CA ARG A 79 3.80 0.67 16.12
C ARG A 79 2.57 0.54 15.24
N PHE A 80 2.49 1.28 14.14
CA PHE A 80 1.28 1.31 13.32
C PHE A 80 1.47 0.49 12.06
N PHE A 81 0.52 -0.40 11.80
CA PHE A 81 0.46 -1.24 10.61
C PHE A 81 -0.92 -1.11 9.99
N GLY A 82 -0.99 -1.15 8.67
CA GLY A 82 -2.27 -0.97 7.99
C GLY A 82 -2.25 -1.41 6.54
N THR A 83 -3.43 -1.37 5.95
CA THR A 83 -3.62 -1.61 4.53
C THR A 83 -4.66 -0.63 3.98
N VAL A 84 -4.40 -0.09 2.78
CA VAL A 84 -5.40 0.62 1.99
C VAL A 84 -5.63 -0.17 0.72
N THR A 85 -6.89 -0.51 0.44
CA THR A 85 -7.29 -1.24 -0.76
C THR A 85 -8.33 -0.45 -1.54
N ALA A 86 -8.06 -0.17 -2.80
CA ALA A 86 -9.03 0.30 -3.77
C ALA A 86 -9.51 -0.89 -4.62
N TYR A 87 -10.82 -1.05 -4.73
CA TYR A 87 -11.46 -2.17 -5.41
C TYR A 87 -12.53 -1.68 -6.37
N VAL A 88 -12.51 -2.17 -7.62
CA VAL A 88 -13.53 -1.87 -8.63
C VAL A 88 -14.08 -3.17 -9.25
N PRO A 89 -15.40 -3.42 -9.13
CA PRO A 89 -16.09 -4.52 -9.81
C PRO A 89 -16.10 -4.38 -11.35
N SER A 90 -16.10 -5.51 -12.07
CA SER A 90 -15.87 -5.61 -13.53
C SER A 90 -16.81 -4.88 -14.47
N ALA A 91 -18.07 -4.65 -14.12
CA ALA A 91 -19.01 -4.04 -15.07
C ALA A 91 -18.51 -2.67 -15.60
N HIS A 92 -17.61 -2.02 -14.86
CA HIS A 92 -17.00 -0.74 -15.20
C HIS A 92 -15.45 -0.78 -15.28
N ALA A 93 -14.81 -1.92 -15.01
CA ALA A 93 -13.35 -2.00 -14.81
C ALA A 93 -12.52 -1.67 -16.06
N GLY A 94 -13.07 -1.84 -17.26
CA GLY A 94 -12.41 -1.45 -18.52
C GLY A 94 -12.20 0.07 -18.65
N ASN A 95 -13.02 0.87 -17.97
CA ASN A 95 -12.97 2.34 -18.01
C ASN A 95 -12.11 2.94 -16.88
N PHE A 96 -11.68 2.13 -15.91
CA PHE A 96 -10.89 2.58 -14.77
C PHE A 96 -9.47 2.04 -14.81
N SER A 97 -8.54 2.89 -15.26
CA SER A 97 -7.11 2.65 -15.15
C SER A 97 -6.56 3.33 -13.90
N PHE A 98 -6.53 2.62 -12.76
CA PHE A 98 -5.76 3.04 -11.59
C PHE A 98 -4.68 2.00 -11.28
N THR A 99 -3.49 2.49 -10.93
CA THR A 99 -2.36 1.69 -10.47
C THR A 99 -2.38 1.61 -8.94
N SER A 100 -1.44 0.86 -8.35
CA SER A 100 -1.15 0.90 -6.91
C SER A 100 -0.81 2.28 -6.35
N ALA A 101 -0.67 3.32 -7.17
CA ALA A 101 -0.50 4.69 -6.71
C ALA A 101 -1.75 5.25 -6.01
N LEU A 102 -2.96 4.77 -6.33
CA LEU A 102 -4.20 5.29 -5.75
C LEU A 102 -4.26 5.06 -4.21
N PRO A 103 -4.08 3.83 -3.69
CA PRO A 103 -3.98 3.60 -2.24
C PRO A 103 -2.93 4.45 -1.53
N VAL A 104 -1.76 4.61 -2.15
CA VAL A 104 -0.66 5.43 -1.63
C VAL A 104 -1.08 6.90 -1.50
N GLN A 105 -1.77 7.43 -2.50
CA GLN A 105 -2.28 8.81 -2.50
C GLN A 105 -3.39 9.01 -1.47
N ILE A 106 -4.30 8.05 -1.32
CA ILE A 106 -5.34 8.08 -0.29
C ILE A 106 -4.69 8.17 1.09
N LEU A 107 -3.71 7.31 1.37
CA LEU A 107 -3.00 7.35 2.66
C LEU A 107 -2.31 8.70 2.88
N LYS A 108 -1.71 9.30 1.86
CA LYS A 108 -1.11 10.64 1.93
C LYS A 108 -2.15 11.71 2.30
N ILE A 109 -3.31 11.70 1.66
CA ILE A 109 -4.40 12.65 1.93
C ILE A 109 -4.91 12.49 3.37
N LEU A 110 -4.95 11.26 3.88
CA LEU A 110 -5.37 10.96 5.24
C LEU A 110 -4.32 11.30 6.29
N ALA A 111 -3.04 11.48 5.92
CA ALA A 111 -1.94 11.69 6.86
C ALA A 111 -2.22 12.77 7.92
N PRO A 112 -2.71 13.99 7.59
CA PRO A 112 -3.02 15.01 8.60
C PRO A 112 -4.09 14.58 9.61
N LYS A 113 -5.07 13.77 9.18
CA LYS A 113 -6.13 13.25 10.07
C LYS A 113 -5.62 12.10 10.95
N LEU A 114 -4.60 11.39 10.50
CA LEU A 114 -3.97 10.30 11.24
C LEU A 114 -2.92 10.80 12.24
N MET A 115 -2.25 11.93 11.95
CA MET A 115 -1.17 12.48 12.79
C MET A 115 -1.51 12.56 14.28
N PRO A 116 -2.72 13.04 14.71
CA PRO A 116 -3.08 13.02 16.12
C PRO A 116 -3.00 11.62 16.72
N LEU A 117 -3.48 10.58 16.05
CA LEU A 117 -3.39 9.20 16.58
C LEU A 117 -1.95 8.68 16.62
N LEU A 118 -1.12 9.10 15.67
CA LEU A 118 0.26 8.64 15.52
C LEU A 118 1.22 9.32 16.50
N SER A 119 0.87 10.50 17.02
CA SER A 119 1.73 11.30 17.91
C SER A 119 1.52 11.03 19.40
N HIS A 120 0.54 10.21 19.79
CA HIS A 120 0.34 9.89 21.21
C HIS A 120 1.22 8.70 21.62
N PRO A 121 2.13 8.86 22.61
CA PRO A 121 2.72 7.71 23.28
C PRO A 121 1.62 6.91 23.99
N GLU A 122 1.84 5.61 24.25
CA GLU A 122 0.91 4.86 25.10
C GLU A 122 0.77 5.61 26.42
N SER A 123 -0.48 5.89 26.82
CA SER A 123 -0.75 5.98 28.24
C SER A 123 -0.45 4.60 28.82
N GLU A 124 0.70 4.49 29.50
CA GLU A 124 1.00 3.39 30.41
C GLU A 124 -0.24 3.16 31.29
N HIS A 125 -0.91 2.03 31.09
CA HIS A 125 -1.89 1.58 32.06
C HIS A 125 -1.08 1.10 33.27
N SER A 126 -0.97 1.98 34.28
CA SER A 126 -0.56 1.61 35.65
C SER A 126 -1.46 0.54 36.25
#